data_AF-A0A1D7TPB3-F1
#
_entry.id   AF-A0A1D7TPB3-F1
#
_cell.length_a   1.000
_cell.length_b   1.000
_cell.length_c   1.000
_cell.angle_alpha   90.00
_cell.angle_beta   90.00
_cell.angle_gamma   90.00
#
_symmetry.space_group_name_H-M   'P 1'
#
loop_
_entity.id
_entity.type
_entity.pdbx_description
1 polymer ?
#
loop_
_entity_poly.entity_id
_entity_poly.type
_entity_poly.pdbx_seq_one_letter_code
_entity_poly.pdbx_strand_id
1 'polypeptide(L)'
;MIVITLTKVPNSLRGDLTRWCQEVQTGVYVGNFSARIRDLLWIKIKENIGQGEATLIYNTNNELGYTFKTTRKSYKVIDFEGVPLMMHLRDSNLKRKSGYSKAARAHRAKIMAQKRLKDSIKEKRNSIVAIDIETTGLDLEKDSIISIGAVKVENNSKHDYYSLIKGIEEIPDEISELTGIGIDDLNKDGEDIYKVLKVLYGVLDDAVIIGYNLNFDLNFLNREYEQYTELKLINKVIDLLPIVKKQCRFLDNYRLETVLQYFGIENFHPHNALEDARACIELYEKLIKNK
;
A
#
# COMPACT_ATOMS: atom_id res chain seq x y z
N MET A 1 -16.66 -39.86 0.86
CA MET A 1 -15.58 -39.11 0.18
C MET A 1 -14.52 -38.73 1.22
N ILE A 2 -13.26 -38.60 0.80
CA ILE A 2 -12.17 -38.06 1.61
C ILE A 2 -11.40 -37.00 0.81
N VAL A 3 -10.79 -36.05 1.52
CA VAL A 3 -9.84 -35.08 0.97
C VAL A 3 -8.60 -35.05 1.86
N ILE A 4 -7.41 -35.17 1.27
CA ILE A 4 -6.14 -35.13 1.98
C ILE A 4 -5.34 -33.94 1.49
N THR A 5 -4.86 -33.11 2.41
CA THR A 5 -3.93 -32.01 2.12
C THR A 5 -2.56 -32.32 2.70
N LEU A 6 -1.49 -32.06 1.95
CA LEU A 6 -0.11 -32.34 2.33
C LEU A 6 0.79 -31.12 2.12
N THR A 7 1.66 -30.83 3.09
CA THR A 7 2.64 -29.75 3.04
C THR A 7 4.02 -30.27 3.45
N LYS A 8 5.07 -29.96 2.66
CA LYS A 8 6.47 -30.35 2.95
C LYS A 8 6.68 -31.86 3.20
N VAL A 9 5.94 -32.72 2.51
CA VAL A 9 6.06 -34.19 2.61
C VAL A 9 7.00 -34.77 1.55
N PRO A 10 7.62 -35.96 1.79
CA PRO A 10 8.43 -36.66 0.81
C PRO A 10 7.68 -37.02 -0.48
N ASN A 11 8.39 -37.06 -1.62
CA ASN A 11 7.83 -37.46 -2.92
C ASN A 11 7.32 -38.91 -2.93
N SER A 12 7.93 -39.79 -2.13
CA SER A 12 7.48 -41.18 -1.98
C SER A 12 6.05 -41.28 -1.43
N LEU A 13 5.69 -40.44 -0.46
CA LEU A 13 4.33 -40.41 0.09
C LEU A 13 3.33 -39.85 -0.93
N ARG A 14 3.71 -38.82 -1.69
CA ARG A 14 2.88 -38.29 -2.78
C ARG A 14 2.59 -39.36 -3.83
N GLY A 15 3.64 -40.02 -4.31
CA GLY A 15 3.52 -41.08 -5.32
C GLY A 15 2.79 -42.34 -4.82
N ASP A 16 2.79 -42.59 -3.51
CA ASP A 16 1.98 -43.68 -2.94
C ASP A 16 0.49 -43.29 -2.87
N LEU A 17 0.17 -42.04 -2.56
CA LEU A 17 -1.22 -41.56 -2.50
C LEU A 17 -1.89 -41.48 -3.87
N THR A 18 -1.15 -41.16 -4.94
CA THR A 18 -1.69 -41.15 -6.32
C THR A 18 -2.16 -42.52 -6.80
N ARG A 19 -1.74 -43.62 -6.15
CA ARG A 19 -2.23 -44.98 -6.47
C ARG A 19 -3.67 -45.20 -6.05
N TRP A 20 -4.15 -44.43 -5.07
CA TRP A 20 -5.47 -44.59 -4.46
C TRP A 20 -6.36 -43.38 -4.74
N CYS A 21 -5.79 -42.18 -4.68
CA CYS A 21 -6.49 -40.91 -4.76
C CYS A 21 -6.12 -40.15 -6.03
N GLN A 22 -7.04 -39.32 -6.53
CA GLN A 22 -6.76 -38.36 -7.58
C GLN A 22 -6.16 -37.10 -6.97
N GLU A 23 -5.00 -36.65 -7.48
CA GLU A 23 -4.44 -35.34 -7.12
C GLU A 23 -5.13 -34.25 -7.96
N VAL A 24 -5.95 -33.42 -7.33
CA VAL A 24 -6.72 -32.37 -8.01
C VAL A 24 -5.97 -31.03 -8.04
N GLN A 25 -5.05 -30.84 -7.10
CA GLN A 25 -4.10 -29.73 -7.03
C GLN A 25 -2.86 -30.23 -6.28
N THR A 26 -1.71 -29.58 -6.47
CA THR A 26 -0.46 -29.95 -5.78
C THR A 26 -0.67 -30.10 -4.27
N GLY A 27 -0.50 -31.33 -3.77
CA GLY A 27 -0.68 -31.65 -2.36
C GLY A 27 -2.14 -31.80 -1.91
N VAL A 28 -3.12 -31.81 -2.81
CA VAL A 28 -4.54 -32.02 -2.52
C VAL A 28 -5.03 -33.28 -3.24
N TYR A 29 -5.39 -34.29 -2.47
CA TYR A 29 -5.80 -35.61 -2.97
C TYR A 29 -7.26 -35.89 -2.60
N VAL A 30 -8.05 -36.37 -3.55
CA VAL A 30 -9.46 -36.72 -3.36
C VAL A 30 -9.67 -38.20 -3.66
N GLY A 31 -10.47 -38.86 -2.82
CA GLY A 31 -10.80 -40.27 -3.02
C GLY A 31 -12.13 -40.66 -2.35
N ASN A 32 -12.61 -41.86 -2.63
CA ASN A 32 -13.82 -42.38 -2.00
C ASN A 32 -13.59 -43.79 -1.46
N PHE A 33 -13.45 -43.89 -0.14
CA PHE A 33 -13.10 -45.14 0.54
C PHE A 33 -14.00 -45.40 1.73
N SER A 34 -14.08 -46.67 2.12
CA SER A 34 -14.69 -47.07 3.38
C SER A 34 -13.89 -46.53 4.58
N ALA A 35 -14.55 -46.44 5.75
CA ALA A 35 -13.91 -46.00 6.98
C ALA A 35 -12.63 -46.80 7.31
N ARG A 36 -12.65 -48.11 7.08
CA ARG A 36 -11.49 -49.00 7.30
C ARG A 36 -10.30 -48.62 6.43
N ILE A 37 -10.51 -48.43 5.13
CA ILE A 37 -9.44 -48.09 4.19
C ILE A 37 -8.92 -46.67 4.45
N ARG A 38 -9.81 -45.71 4.73
CA ARG A 38 -9.45 -44.36 5.16
C ARG A 38 -8.52 -44.40 6.38
N ASP A 39 -8.86 -45.17 7.41
CA ASP A 39 -8.08 -45.19 8.65
C ASP A 39 -6.72 -45.87 8.48
N LEU A 40 -6.63 -46.92 7.64
CA LEU A 40 -5.35 -47.50 7.22
C LEU A 40 -4.49 -46.50 6.44
N LEU A 41 -5.10 -45.76 5.50
CA LEU A 41 -4.42 -44.71 4.74
C LEU A 41 -3.88 -43.62 5.66
N TRP A 42 -4.65 -43.23 6.68
CA TRP A 42 -4.22 -42.26 7.69
C TRP A 42 -3.01 -42.74 8.51
N ILE A 43 -2.99 -44.03 8.90
CA ILE A 43 -1.84 -44.63 9.58
C ILE A 43 -0.60 -44.54 8.68
N LYS A 44 -0.73 -44.96 7.42
CA LYS A 44 0.37 -44.93 6.44
C LYS A 44 0.89 -43.51 6.21
N ILE A 45 0.00 -42.52 6.12
CA ILE A 45 0.38 -41.11 6.03
C ILE A 45 1.21 -40.70 7.24
N LYS A 46 0.75 -40.97 8.47
CA LYS A 46 1.48 -40.60 9.70
C LYS A 46 2.87 -41.21 9.77
N GLU A 47 3.02 -42.46 9.34
CA GLU A 47 4.32 -43.18 9.36
C GLU A 47 5.31 -42.61 8.33
N ASN A 48 4.82 -42.12 7.19
CA ASN A 48 5.67 -41.72 6.06
C ASN A 48 5.73 -40.20 5.83
N ILE A 49 5.18 -39.39 6.76
CA ILE A 49 5.06 -37.94 6.59
C ILE A 49 6.39 -37.18 6.73
N GLY A 50 7.37 -37.77 7.42
CA GLY A 50 8.64 -37.13 7.74
C GLY A 50 8.46 -35.86 8.58
N GLN A 51 8.97 -34.73 8.09
CA GLN A 51 8.83 -33.41 8.72
C GLN A 51 7.62 -32.61 8.19
N GLY A 52 6.83 -33.18 7.28
CA GLY A 52 5.68 -32.52 6.69
C GLY A 52 4.44 -32.52 7.56
N GLU A 53 3.38 -31.92 7.03
CA GLU A 53 2.07 -31.83 7.67
C GLU A 53 0.99 -32.39 6.73
N ALA A 54 -0.02 -33.03 7.32
CA ALA A 54 -1.11 -33.64 6.61
C ALA A 54 -2.43 -33.38 7.34
N THR A 55 -3.49 -33.10 6.58
CA THR A 55 -4.85 -33.03 7.10
C THR A 55 -5.77 -33.89 6.24
N LEU A 56 -6.48 -34.83 6.86
CA LEU A 56 -7.44 -35.72 6.23
C LEU A 56 -8.85 -35.29 6.63
N ILE A 57 -9.68 -34.93 5.66
CA ILE A 57 -11.09 -34.57 5.79
C ILE A 57 -11.92 -35.76 5.29
N TYR A 58 -13.00 -36.10 5.99
CA TYR A 58 -13.90 -37.19 5.57
C TYR A 58 -15.32 -36.98 6.08
N ASN A 59 -16.29 -37.55 5.37
CA ASN A 59 -17.71 -37.46 5.74
C ASN A 59 -17.98 -38.08 7.12
N THR A 60 -18.80 -37.42 7.91
CA THR A 60 -19.30 -37.92 9.19
C THR A 60 -20.71 -37.39 9.44
N ASN A 61 -21.45 -38.01 10.36
CA ASN A 61 -22.82 -37.61 10.66
C ASN A 61 -22.83 -36.56 11.80
N ASN A 62 -22.43 -35.34 11.47
CA ASN A 62 -22.52 -34.14 12.32
C ASN A 62 -23.14 -32.98 11.52
N GLU A 63 -23.34 -31.82 12.13
CA GLU A 63 -24.00 -30.66 11.50
C GLU A 63 -23.31 -30.19 10.20
N LEU A 64 -21.98 -30.33 10.12
CA LEU A 64 -21.21 -29.96 8.93
C LEU A 64 -21.16 -31.06 7.87
N GLY A 65 -21.57 -32.29 8.18
CA GLY A 65 -21.45 -33.45 7.30
C GLY A 65 -20.03 -33.97 7.10
N TYR A 66 -19.03 -33.41 7.81
CA TYR A 66 -17.64 -33.84 7.74
C TYR A 66 -16.86 -33.57 9.03
N THR A 67 -15.74 -34.27 9.18
CA THR A 67 -14.74 -34.02 10.22
C THR A 67 -13.33 -34.17 9.63
N PHE A 68 -12.31 -33.88 10.42
CA PHE A 68 -10.93 -33.92 9.97
C PHE A 68 -9.93 -34.38 11.04
N LYS A 69 -8.84 -35.00 10.59
CA LYS A 69 -7.66 -35.38 11.39
C LYS A 69 -6.46 -34.58 10.87
N THR A 70 -5.55 -34.18 11.75
CA THR A 70 -4.36 -33.42 11.37
C THR A 70 -3.10 -33.94 12.07
N THR A 71 -1.95 -33.84 11.41
CA THR A 71 -0.62 -34.09 12.01
C THR A 71 0.12 -32.81 12.40
N ARG A 72 -0.49 -31.64 12.16
CA ARG A 72 0.10 -30.33 12.44
C ARG A 72 0.42 -30.20 13.93
N LYS A 73 1.67 -29.88 14.28
CA LYS A 73 2.12 -29.81 15.68
C LYS A 73 1.59 -28.57 16.41
N SER A 74 1.40 -27.47 15.68
CA SER A 74 0.93 -26.21 16.25
C SER A 74 -0.60 -26.13 16.41
N TYR A 75 -1.33 -27.19 16.05
CA TYR A 75 -2.79 -27.19 16.06
C TYR A 75 -3.35 -28.47 16.65
N LYS A 76 -4.53 -28.36 17.26
CA LYS A 76 -5.31 -29.50 17.74
C LYS A 76 -6.74 -29.37 17.25
N VAL A 77 -7.31 -30.46 16.76
CA VAL A 77 -8.74 -30.55 16.47
C VAL A 77 -9.49 -30.66 17.79
N ILE A 78 -10.43 -29.74 18.02
CA ILE A 78 -11.33 -29.75 19.18
C ILE A 78 -12.77 -29.82 18.69
N ASP A 79 -13.62 -30.51 19.44
CA ASP A 79 -15.06 -30.48 19.20
C ASP A 79 -15.68 -29.38 20.05
N PHE A 80 -16.50 -28.52 19.45
CA PHE A 80 -17.28 -27.51 20.14
C PHE A 80 -18.73 -27.64 19.69
N GLU A 81 -19.58 -28.16 20.56
CA GLU A 81 -21.01 -28.37 20.29
C GLU A 81 -21.28 -29.19 19.00
N GLY A 82 -20.46 -30.22 18.72
CA GLY A 82 -20.60 -31.07 17.53
C GLY A 82 -19.93 -30.50 16.26
N VAL A 83 -19.31 -29.32 16.36
CA VAL A 83 -18.55 -28.68 15.29
C VAL A 83 -17.04 -28.90 15.49
N PRO A 84 -16.34 -29.56 14.55
CA PRO A 84 -14.89 -29.73 14.64
C PRO A 84 -14.16 -28.41 14.29
N LEU A 85 -13.38 -27.89 15.23
CA LEU A 85 -12.59 -26.66 15.11
C LEU A 85 -11.09 -26.92 15.17
N MET A 86 -10.30 -26.07 14.52
CA MET A 86 -8.83 -26.12 14.53
C MET A 86 -8.27 -25.10 15.54
N MET A 87 -7.89 -25.56 16.73
CA MET A 87 -7.33 -24.70 17.78
C MET A 87 -5.81 -24.60 17.66
N HIS A 88 -5.27 -23.37 17.65
CA HIS A 88 -3.83 -23.14 17.70
C HIS A 88 -3.29 -23.43 19.12
N LEU A 89 -2.37 -24.37 19.24
CA LEU A 89 -1.68 -24.69 20.49
C LEU A 89 -0.65 -23.59 20.78
N ARG A 90 -0.91 -22.77 21.80
CA ARG A 90 0.12 -21.87 22.36
C ARG A 90 0.91 -22.69 23.39
N ASP A 91 2.23 -22.74 23.28
CA ASP A 91 3.08 -23.38 24.30
C ASP A 91 2.86 -22.69 25.66
N SER A 92 2.19 -23.38 26.57
CA SER A 92 1.95 -22.93 27.95
C SER A 92 3.15 -23.20 28.88
N ASN A 93 4.18 -23.91 28.41
CA ASN A 93 5.36 -24.28 29.19
C ASN A 93 6.55 -23.31 29.09
N LEU A 94 6.41 -22.19 28.39
CA LEU A 94 7.29 -21.06 28.64
C LEU A 94 6.84 -20.40 29.94
N LYS A 95 7.48 -20.75 31.07
CA LYS A 95 7.48 -19.93 32.29
C LYS A 95 7.85 -18.51 31.88
N ARG A 96 6.84 -17.67 31.58
CA ARG A 96 7.05 -16.24 31.43
C ARG A 96 7.56 -15.76 32.79
N LYS A 97 8.82 -15.36 32.88
CA LYS A 97 9.27 -14.52 34.00
C LYS A 97 8.28 -13.36 34.09
N SER A 98 7.44 -13.40 35.12
CA SER A 98 6.53 -12.31 35.46
C SER A 98 7.40 -11.16 35.95
N GLY A 99 7.70 -10.26 35.01
CA GLY A 99 8.66 -9.18 35.20
C GLY A 99 9.47 -8.99 33.93
N TYR A 100 9.33 -7.81 33.32
CA TYR A 100 10.24 -7.40 32.27
C TYR A 100 11.67 -7.41 32.83
N SER A 101 12.61 -8.04 32.12
CA SER A 101 14.04 -7.82 32.39
C SER A 101 14.31 -6.31 32.37
N LYS A 102 15.33 -5.81 33.09
CA LYS A 102 15.70 -4.38 33.02
C LYS A 102 15.80 -3.91 31.55
N ALA A 103 16.31 -4.77 30.66
CA ALA A 103 16.35 -4.56 29.22
C ALA A 103 14.96 -4.53 28.55
N ALA A 104 14.03 -5.44 28.87
CA ALA A 104 12.67 -5.41 28.31
C ALA A 104 11.84 -4.23 28.86
N ARG A 105 12.11 -3.80 30.10
CA ARG A 105 11.51 -2.60 30.72
C ARG A 105 12.07 -1.33 30.09
N ALA A 106 13.38 -1.27 29.86
CA ALA A 106 14.03 -0.19 29.13
C ALA A 106 13.62 -0.17 27.65
N HIS A 107 13.44 -1.33 27.03
CA HIS A 107 12.97 -1.44 25.64
C HIS A 107 11.50 -1.05 25.54
N ARG A 108 10.63 -1.45 26.47
CA ARG A 108 9.24 -0.96 26.53
C ARG A 108 9.15 0.51 26.90
N ALA A 109 9.99 1.00 27.80
CA ALA A 109 10.10 2.42 28.09
C ALA A 109 10.65 3.19 26.89
N LYS A 110 11.55 2.62 26.10
CA LYS A 110 12.07 3.19 24.85
C LYS A 110 11.02 3.14 23.74
N ILE A 111 10.23 2.07 23.61
CA ILE A 111 9.10 1.98 22.69
C ILE A 111 8.00 2.94 23.10
N MET A 112 7.69 3.04 24.41
CA MET A 112 6.69 3.98 24.92
C MET A 112 7.19 5.42 24.93
N ALA A 113 8.50 5.66 25.07
CA ALA A 113 9.13 6.95 24.90
C ALA A 113 9.20 7.31 23.42
N GLN A 114 9.48 6.38 22.51
CA GLN A 114 9.42 6.56 21.06
C GLN A 114 7.99 6.73 20.59
N LYS A 115 7.01 6.05 21.20
CA LYS A 115 5.59 6.21 20.96
C LYS A 115 5.10 7.54 21.55
N ARG A 116 5.55 7.94 22.74
CA ARG A 116 5.32 9.27 23.32
C ARG A 116 6.05 10.37 22.54
N LEU A 117 7.21 10.09 21.93
CA LEU A 117 7.90 10.99 21.02
C LEU A 117 7.12 11.08 19.71
N LYS A 118 6.60 9.96 19.21
CA LYS A 118 5.70 9.91 18.05
C LYS A 118 4.37 10.60 18.32
N ASP A 119 3.84 10.46 19.53
CA ASP A 119 2.58 11.05 19.97
C ASP A 119 2.78 12.55 20.33
N SER A 120 3.96 12.95 20.82
CA SER A 120 4.34 14.37 21.01
C SER A 120 4.76 15.05 19.71
N ILE A 121 5.25 14.30 18.72
CA ILE A 121 5.43 14.75 17.33
C ILE A 121 4.07 14.78 16.61
N LYS A 122 3.12 13.89 16.93
CA LYS A 122 1.76 13.89 16.39
C LYS A 122 0.89 15.03 16.93
N GLU A 123 1.25 15.62 18.07
CA GLU A 123 0.69 16.89 18.54
C GLU A 123 1.31 18.12 17.83
N LYS A 124 2.43 17.96 17.12
CA LYS A 124 2.81 18.89 16.05
C LYS A 124 2.05 18.47 14.80
N ARG A 125 1.18 19.36 14.34
CA ARG A 125 0.17 19.06 13.32
C ARG A 125 0.87 18.55 12.06
N ASN A 126 0.54 17.34 11.59
CA ASN A 126 1.06 16.80 10.33
C ASN A 126 0.66 17.75 9.21
N SER A 127 1.58 18.60 8.76
CA SER A 127 1.35 19.43 7.59
C SER A 127 1.25 18.52 6.36
N ILE A 128 0.37 18.89 5.44
CA ILE A 128 0.16 18.19 4.18
C ILE A 128 0.43 19.19 3.08
N VAL A 129 1.16 18.79 2.04
CA VAL A 129 1.37 19.63 0.87
C VAL A 129 0.85 18.89 -0.35
N ALA A 130 -0.15 19.46 -1.02
CA ALA A 130 -0.44 19.04 -2.38
C ALA A 130 0.58 19.66 -3.32
N ILE A 131 1.05 18.91 -4.31
CA ILE A 131 1.95 19.41 -5.35
C ILE A 131 1.47 18.95 -6.72
N ASP A 132 1.69 19.81 -7.69
CA ASP A 132 1.47 19.56 -9.11
C ASP A 132 2.51 20.38 -9.91
N ILE A 133 2.90 19.90 -11.09
CA ILE A 133 3.83 20.59 -11.98
C ILE A 133 3.30 20.62 -13.41
N GLU A 134 3.66 21.68 -14.13
CA GLU A 134 3.54 21.70 -15.59
C GLU A 134 4.93 21.61 -16.22
N THR A 135 5.02 20.96 -17.37
CA THR A 135 6.28 20.71 -18.08
C THR A 135 6.15 21.00 -19.58
N THR A 136 7.28 21.10 -20.29
CA THR A 136 7.31 21.22 -21.76
C THR A 136 6.87 19.96 -22.50
N GLY A 137 6.66 18.85 -21.77
CA GLY A 137 6.36 17.52 -22.32
C GLY A 137 6.50 16.42 -21.26
N LEU A 138 6.48 15.16 -21.68
CA LEU A 138 6.38 13.99 -20.78
C LEU A 138 7.69 13.21 -20.60
N ASP A 139 8.73 13.54 -21.37
CA ASP A 139 10.00 12.83 -21.37
C ASP A 139 10.93 13.39 -20.28
N LEU A 140 11.18 12.59 -19.24
CA LEU A 140 12.03 12.96 -18.11
C LEU A 140 13.48 13.27 -18.49
N GLU A 141 13.98 12.86 -19.65
CA GLU A 141 15.36 13.17 -20.07
C GLU A 141 15.44 14.45 -20.91
N LYS A 142 14.35 14.84 -21.57
CA LYS A 142 14.35 15.95 -22.55
C LYS A 142 13.55 17.16 -22.10
N ASP A 143 12.46 16.95 -21.39
CA ASP A 143 11.49 18.00 -21.05
C ASP A 143 11.85 18.69 -19.74
N SER A 144 11.39 19.93 -19.59
CA SER A 144 11.69 20.78 -18.44
C SER A 144 10.42 21.18 -17.69
N ILE A 145 10.56 21.42 -16.38
CA ILE A 145 9.48 21.99 -15.57
C ILE A 145 9.30 23.45 -15.95
N ILE A 146 8.07 23.87 -16.23
CA ILE A 146 7.71 25.27 -16.55
C ILE A 146 6.98 25.96 -15.40
N SER A 147 6.25 25.22 -14.57
CA SER A 147 5.65 25.75 -13.34
C SER A 147 5.58 24.71 -12.23
N ILE A 148 5.59 25.18 -10.98
CA ILE A 148 5.38 24.36 -9.79
C ILE A 148 4.30 25.01 -8.95
N GLY A 149 3.24 24.26 -8.66
CA GLY A 149 2.17 24.64 -7.74
C GLY A 149 2.19 23.77 -6.50
N ALA A 150 2.09 24.38 -5.33
CA ALA A 150 2.00 23.66 -4.07
C ALA A 150 1.05 24.35 -3.09
N VAL A 151 0.28 23.54 -2.36
CA VAL A 151 -0.66 24.03 -1.34
C VAL A 151 -0.36 23.33 -0.03
N LYS A 152 0.22 24.06 0.92
CA LYS A 152 0.50 23.57 2.27
C LYS A 152 -0.71 23.80 3.17
N VAL A 153 -1.23 22.72 3.73
CA VAL A 153 -2.22 22.73 4.79
C VAL A 153 -1.51 22.47 6.11
N GLU A 154 -1.44 23.49 6.94
CA GLU A 154 -0.91 23.42 8.29
C GLU A 154 -1.84 24.18 9.22
N ASN A 155 -2.16 23.62 10.38
CA ASN A 155 -2.92 24.35 11.39
C ASN A 155 -4.34 24.82 10.95
N ASN A 156 -4.98 24.12 10.01
CA ASN A 156 -6.21 24.52 9.30
C ASN A 156 -6.08 25.78 8.43
N SER A 157 -4.85 26.26 8.20
CA SER A 157 -4.53 27.31 7.26
C SER A 157 -3.98 26.69 5.98
N LYS A 158 -4.38 27.23 4.84
CA LYS A 158 -3.85 26.89 3.52
C LYS A 158 -2.86 27.97 3.10
N HIS A 159 -1.69 27.56 2.66
CA HIS A 159 -0.64 28.44 2.18
C HIS A 159 -0.25 28.00 0.78
N ASP A 160 -0.44 28.89 -0.18
CA ASP A 160 -0.15 28.63 -1.57
C ASP A 160 1.29 29.02 -1.89
N TYR A 161 1.91 28.21 -2.74
CA TYR A 161 3.19 28.49 -3.35
C TYR A 161 3.07 28.19 -4.84
N TYR A 162 3.46 29.15 -5.67
CA TYR A 162 3.47 29.01 -7.11
C TYR A 162 4.68 29.71 -7.67
N SER A 163 5.35 29.07 -8.63
CA SER A 163 6.46 29.68 -9.35
C SER A 163 6.49 29.20 -10.79
N LEU A 164 6.75 30.14 -11.69
CA LEU A 164 7.20 29.85 -13.05
C LEU A 164 8.71 29.63 -13.05
N ILE A 165 9.20 28.82 -13.99
CA ILE A 165 10.62 28.51 -14.14
C ILE A 165 11.20 29.25 -15.34
N LYS A 166 12.27 29.99 -15.12
CA LYS A 166 12.99 30.72 -16.17
C LYS A 166 14.06 29.85 -16.82
N GLY A 167 14.43 30.17 -18.05
CA GLY A 167 15.53 29.51 -18.77
C GLY A 167 15.09 28.39 -19.72
N ILE A 168 13.79 28.31 -20.00
CA ILE A 168 13.23 27.45 -21.05
C ILE A 168 13.42 28.14 -22.39
N GLU A 169 13.88 27.42 -23.41
CA GLU A 169 14.14 27.97 -24.74
C GLU A 169 12.92 27.86 -25.67
N GLU A 170 12.15 26.78 -25.56
CA GLU A 170 10.99 26.49 -26.40
C GLU A 170 9.92 25.77 -25.57
N ILE A 171 8.66 26.11 -25.85
CA ILE A 171 7.48 25.42 -25.32
C ILE A 171 6.64 25.02 -26.53
N PRO A 172 6.26 23.74 -26.70
CA PRO A 172 5.37 23.35 -27.77
C PRO A 172 4.04 24.10 -27.69
N ASP A 173 3.49 24.51 -28.84
CA ASP A 173 2.23 25.28 -28.90
C ASP A 173 1.09 24.58 -28.14
N GLU A 174 1.00 23.25 -28.27
CA GLU A 174 0.00 22.44 -27.56
C GLU A 174 0.09 22.59 -26.03
N ILE A 175 1.30 22.72 -25.48
CA ILE A 175 1.53 22.91 -24.03
C ILE A 175 1.20 24.35 -23.63
N SER A 176 1.55 25.33 -24.46
CA SER A 176 1.22 26.73 -24.19
C SER A 176 -0.29 26.97 -24.24
N GLU A 177 -1.00 26.37 -25.19
CA GLU A 177 -2.46 26.40 -25.28
C GLU A 177 -3.12 25.68 -24.09
N LEU A 178 -2.54 24.56 -23.65
CA LEU A 178 -3.07 23.76 -22.53
C LEU A 178 -2.93 24.48 -21.19
N THR A 179 -1.75 25.02 -20.91
CA THR A 179 -1.39 25.58 -19.60
C THR A 179 -1.61 27.09 -19.50
N GLY A 180 -1.74 27.77 -20.65
CA GLY A 180 -1.76 29.22 -20.74
C GLY A 180 -0.42 29.89 -20.45
N ILE A 181 0.68 29.13 -20.41
CA ILE A 181 2.02 29.63 -20.11
C ILE A 181 2.80 29.81 -21.42
N GLY A 182 3.22 31.04 -21.71
CA GLY A 182 4.08 31.37 -22.83
C GLY A 182 5.54 31.57 -22.44
N ILE A 183 6.43 31.59 -23.44
CA ILE A 183 7.86 31.86 -23.23
C ILE A 183 8.10 33.24 -22.61
N ASP A 184 7.26 34.22 -22.95
CA ASP A 184 7.33 35.58 -22.43
C ASP A 184 6.98 35.63 -20.93
N ASP A 185 6.00 34.84 -20.48
CA ASP A 185 5.63 34.73 -19.07
C ASP A 185 6.77 34.13 -18.25
N LEU A 186 7.40 33.07 -18.74
CA LEU A 186 8.56 32.45 -18.08
C LEU A 186 9.77 33.41 -17.99
N ASN A 187 9.99 34.22 -19.03
CA ASN A 187 11.10 35.17 -19.05
C ASN A 187 10.88 36.36 -18.12
N LYS A 188 9.62 36.83 -18.03
CA LYS A 188 9.22 38.00 -17.27
C LYS A 188 8.98 37.70 -15.79
N ASP A 189 8.23 36.65 -15.50
CA ASP A 189 7.70 36.33 -14.17
C ASP A 189 8.33 35.04 -13.57
N GLY A 190 9.11 34.30 -14.36
CA GLY A 190 9.81 33.10 -13.89
C GLY A 190 11.07 33.37 -13.08
N GLU A 191 11.43 32.40 -12.24
CA GLU A 191 12.60 32.43 -11.37
C GLU A 191 13.56 31.27 -11.70
N ASP A 192 14.81 31.41 -11.28
CA ASP A 192 15.83 30.38 -11.38
C ASP A 192 15.42 29.08 -10.64
N ILE A 193 15.48 27.94 -11.33
CA ILE A 193 15.00 26.65 -10.81
C ILE A 193 15.65 26.29 -9.47
N TYR A 194 16.94 26.58 -9.28
CA TYR A 194 17.63 26.27 -8.03
C TYR A 194 17.05 27.06 -6.85
N LYS A 195 16.70 28.35 -7.04
CA LYS A 195 16.01 29.13 -6.01
C LYS A 195 14.61 28.59 -5.72
N VAL A 196 13.86 28.24 -6.76
CA VAL A 196 12.52 27.68 -6.64
C VAL A 196 12.55 26.38 -5.84
N LEU A 197 13.47 25.46 -6.15
CA LEU A 197 13.67 24.21 -5.41
C LEU A 197 14.02 24.45 -3.95
N LYS A 198 14.88 25.44 -3.65
CA LYS A 198 15.26 25.77 -2.28
C LYS A 198 14.08 26.29 -1.46
N VAL A 199 13.23 27.13 -2.04
CA VAL A 199 12.02 27.62 -1.38
C VAL A 199 11.02 26.48 -1.22
N LEU A 200 10.80 25.69 -2.28
CA LEU A 200 9.93 24.53 -2.25
C LEU A 200 10.34 23.52 -1.18
N TYR A 201 11.64 23.26 -0.99
CA TYR A 201 12.13 22.39 0.08
C TYR A 201 11.67 22.86 1.47
N GLY A 202 11.64 24.17 1.72
CA GLY A 202 11.10 24.74 2.95
C GLY A 202 9.57 24.69 3.05
N VAL A 203 8.86 24.78 1.91
CA VAL A 203 7.40 24.56 1.87
C VAL A 203 7.09 23.11 2.24
N LEU A 204 7.80 22.16 1.64
CA LEU A 204 7.63 20.72 1.87
C LEU A 204 8.01 20.31 3.30
N ASP A 205 9.15 20.78 3.82
CA ASP A 205 9.66 20.46 5.18
C ASP A 205 9.46 18.96 5.53
N ASP A 206 8.83 18.64 6.66
CA ASP A 206 8.48 17.27 7.07
C ASP A 206 7.05 16.84 6.66
N ALA A 207 6.40 17.61 5.79
CA ALA A 207 5.01 17.40 5.37
C ALA A 207 4.83 16.08 4.61
N VAL A 208 3.59 15.58 4.65
CA VAL A 208 3.14 14.53 3.74
C VAL A 208 2.81 15.15 2.39
N ILE A 209 3.46 14.68 1.33
CA ILE A 209 3.17 15.11 -0.04
C ILE A 209 1.97 14.33 -0.57
N ILE A 210 1.00 15.04 -1.14
CA ILE A 210 -0.16 14.48 -1.81
C ILE A 210 -0.30 15.06 -3.21
N GLY A 211 -1.08 14.40 -4.06
CA GLY A 211 -1.35 14.84 -5.43
C GLY A 211 -1.97 13.70 -6.22
N TYR A 212 -2.23 13.94 -7.51
CA TYR A 212 -2.95 12.99 -8.35
C TYR A 212 -2.04 12.44 -9.44
N ASN A 213 -1.75 11.14 -9.43
CA ASN A 213 -0.77 10.53 -10.34
C ASN A 213 0.68 11.04 -10.14
N LEU A 214 1.03 11.33 -8.89
CA LEU A 214 2.29 11.96 -8.42
C LEU A 214 3.61 11.36 -8.92
N ASN A 215 3.60 10.13 -9.43
CA ASN A 215 4.83 9.51 -9.92
C ASN A 215 5.46 10.36 -11.04
N PHE A 216 4.62 11.03 -11.85
CA PHE A 216 5.10 11.96 -12.87
C PHE A 216 5.85 13.14 -12.24
N ASP A 217 5.17 13.90 -11.38
CA ASP A 217 5.67 15.11 -10.73
C ASP A 217 6.95 14.85 -9.93
N LEU A 218 6.93 13.79 -9.11
CA LEU A 218 8.04 13.44 -8.23
C LEU A 218 9.29 13.01 -9.02
N ASN A 219 9.14 12.41 -10.20
CA ASN A 219 10.29 12.05 -11.01
C ASN A 219 10.98 13.29 -11.57
N PHE A 220 10.22 14.24 -12.12
CA PHE A 220 10.75 15.52 -12.57
C PHE A 220 11.38 16.30 -11.43
N LEU A 221 10.69 16.46 -10.30
CA LEU A 221 11.23 17.17 -9.14
C LEU A 221 12.52 16.51 -8.61
N ASN A 222 12.56 15.18 -8.48
CA ASN A 222 13.77 14.51 -8.00
C ASN A 222 14.94 14.65 -8.98
N ARG A 223 14.70 14.64 -10.30
CA ARG A 223 15.74 14.95 -11.30
C ARG A 223 16.34 16.34 -11.03
N GLU A 224 15.48 17.35 -10.88
CA GLU A 224 15.92 18.72 -10.60
C GLU A 224 16.65 18.84 -9.26
N TYR A 225 16.15 18.23 -8.19
CA TYR A 225 16.82 18.22 -6.89
C TYR A 225 18.19 17.53 -6.96
N GLU A 226 18.30 16.38 -7.65
CA GLU A 226 19.57 15.67 -7.82
C GLU A 226 20.57 16.50 -8.60
N GLN A 227 20.13 17.13 -9.69
CA GLN A 227 20.98 17.94 -10.57
C GLN A 227 21.49 19.22 -9.90
N TYR A 228 20.63 19.93 -9.16
CA TYR A 228 20.94 21.28 -8.67
C TYR A 228 21.26 21.35 -7.17
N THR A 229 20.93 20.33 -6.39
CA THR A 229 21.10 20.36 -4.92
C THR A 229 21.79 19.12 -4.33
N GLU A 230 21.98 18.06 -5.13
CA GLU A 230 22.45 16.73 -4.67
C GLU A 230 21.54 16.09 -3.59
N LEU A 231 20.28 16.50 -3.52
CA LEU A 231 19.28 15.96 -2.59
C LEU A 231 18.20 15.17 -3.33
N LYS A 232 17.42 14.38 -2.60
CA LYS A 232 16.16 13.78 -3.06
C LYS A 232 15.05 14.09 -2.08
N LEU A 233 13.82 14.17 -2.57
CA LEU A 233 12.65 14.23 -1.72
C LEU A 233 12.46 12.88 -1.00
N ILE A 234 12.49 12.91 0.33
CA ILE A 234 12.30 11.74 1.19
C ILE A 234 10.98 11.78 1.96
N ASN A 235 10.15 12.78 1.68
CA ASN A 235 8.85 12.98 2.29
C ASN A 235 7.96 11.74 2.10
N LYS A 236 7.04 11.55 3.03
CA LYS A 236 5.99 10.55 2.83
C LYS A 236 5.07 11.01 1.71
N VAL A 237 4.79 10.12 0.76
CA VAL A 237 3.93 10.39 -0.39
C VAL A 237 2.60 9.65 -0.27
N ILE A 238 1.51 10.31 -0.68
CA ILE A 238 0.19 9.69 -0.88
C ILE A 238 -0.34 10.11 -2.25
N ASP A 239 -0.33 9.18 -3.20
CA ASP A 239 -1.02 9.36 -4.49
C ASP A 239 -2.53 9.11 -4.32
N LEU A 240 -3.34 10.06 -4.76
CA LEU A 240 -4.80 10.02 -4.67
C LEU A 240 -5.42 9.08 -5.72
N LEU A 241 -4.79 8.90 -6.89
CA LEU A 241 -5.35 8.10 -7.99
C LEU A 241 -5.65 6.63 -7.58
N PRO A 242 -4.72 5.89 -6.92
CA PRO A 242 -5.01 4.54 -6.42
C PRO A 242 -6.14 4.50 -5.36
N ILE A 243 -6.27 5.55 -4.56
CA ILE A 243 -7.32 5.65 -3.53
C ILE A 243 -8.67 5.82 -4.21
N VAL A 244 -8.77 6.72 -5.19
CA VAL A 244 -9.99 6.94 -5.98
C VAL A 244 -10.37 5.67 -6.74
N LYS A 245 -9.45 5.01 -7.45
CA LYS A 245 -9.72 3.74 -8.14
C LYS A 245 -10.28 2.65 -7.22
N LYS A 246 -9.88 2.65 -5.96
CA LYS A 246 -10.37 1.69 -4.96
C LYS A 246 -11.76 2.04 -4.44
N GLN A 247 -12.04 3.32 -4.21
CA GLN A 247 -13.32 3.79 -3.63
C GLN A 247 -14.42 3.95 -4.70
N CYS A 248 -14.06 4.41 -5.90
CA CYS A 248 -14.96 4.80 -6.98
C CYS A 248 -14.73 3.92 -8.22
N ARG A 249 -15.12 2.64 -8.17
CA ARG A 249 -14.74 1.62 -9.19
C ARG A 249 -15.35 1.80 -10.59
N PHE A 250 -16.36 2.65 -10.76
CA PHE A 250 -17.20 2.69 -11.96
C PHE A 250 -17.29 4.10 -12.58
N LEU A 251 -16.22 4.89 -12.49
CA LEU A 251 -16.12 6.15 -13.22
C LEU A 251 -15.84 5.88 -14.71
N ASP A 252 -16.34 6.76 -15.59
CA ASP A 252 -16.11 6.67 -17.04
C ASP A 252 -14.62 6.65 -17.39
N ASN A 253 -13.84 7.45 -16.66
CA ASN A 253 -12.38 7.40 -16.65
C ASN A 253 -11.86 7.93 -15.30
N TYR A 254 -10.54 7.88 -15.10
CA TYR A 254 -9.88 8.32 -13.86
C TYR A 254 -8.93 9.50 -14.10
N ARG A 255 -9.21 10.36 -15.08
CA ARG A 255 -8.54 11.67 -15.20
C ARG A 255 -8.97 12.55 -14.03
N LEU A 256 -8.09 13.46 -13.60
CA LEU A 256 -8.36 14.35 -12.47
C LEU A 256 -9.70 15.08 -12.66
N GLU A 257 -9.92 15.70 -13.82
CA GLU A 257 -11.17 16.40 -14.15
C GLU A 257 -12.44 15.57 -13.89
N THR A 258 -12.50 14.34 -14.42
CA THR A 258 -13.65 13.44 -14.23
C THR A 258 -13.86 13.07 -12.76
N VAL A 259 -12.76 12.91 -12.02
CA VAL A 259 -12.83 12.63 -10.58
C VAL A 259 -13.32 13.86 -9.82
N LEU A 260 -12.80 15.05 -10.10
CA LEU A 260 -13.24 16.29 -9.46
C LEU A 260 -14.73 16.52 -9.69
N GLN A 261 -15.21 16.35 -10.93
CA GLN A 261 -16.63 16.44 -11.27
C GLN A 261 -17.48 15.45 -10.47
N TYR A 262 -17.06 14.18 -10.36
CA TYR A 262 -17.76 13.16 -9.57
C TYR A 262 -17.89 13.56 -8.09
N PHE A 263 -16.85 14.18 -7.53
CA PHE A 263 -16.86 14.66 -6.16
C PHE A 263 -17.52 16.04 -6.01
N GLY A 264 -17.98 16.69 -7.09
CA GLY A 264 -18.51 18.05 -7.05
C GLY A 264 -17.47 19.05 -6.57
N ILE A 265 -16.24 18.95 -7.09
CA ILE A 265 -15.15 19.90 -6.89
C ILE A 265 -15.00 20.70 -8.18
N GLU A 266 -14.98 22.02 -8.07
CA GLU A 266 -14.82 22.92 -9.20
C GLU A 266 -13.33 23.28 -9.35
N ASN A 267 -12.77 23.01 -10.53
CA ASN A 267 -11.48 23.56 -10.94
C ASN A 267 -11.71 24.37 -12.22
N PHE A 268 -11.71 25.70 -12.11
CA PHE A 268 -12.00 26.60 -13.22
C PHE A 268 -10.82 26.80 -14.17
N HIS A 269 -9.61 26.42 -13.74
CA HIS A 269 -8.39 26.55 -14.53
C HIS A 269 -7.60 25.24 -14.47
N PRO A 270 -8.10 24.16 -15.10
CA PRO A 270 -7.33 22.92 -15.22
C PRO A 270 -6.03 23.19 -15.99
N HIS A 271 -4.98 22.42 -15.71
CA HIS A 271 -3.63 22.61 -16.27
C HIS A 271 -2.95 23.90 -15.78
N ASN A 272 -3.34 24.31 -14.57
CA ASN A 272 -2.61 25.27 -13.78
C ASN A 272 -2.16 24.56 -12.51
N ALA A 273 -0.84 24.38 -12.36
CA ALA A 273 -0.28 23.61 -11.26
C ALA A 273 -0.79 24.04 -9.87
N LEU A 274 -1.04 25.33 -9.63
CA LEU A 274 -1.55 25.76 -8.32
C LEU A 274 -3.02 25.37 -8.13
N GLU A 275 -3.86 25.58 -9.15
CA GLU A 275 -5.28 25.23 -9.07
C GLU A 275 -5.48 23.71 -9.00
N ASP A 276 -4.70 22.93 -9.73
CA ASP A 276 -4.72 21.47 -9.65
C ASP A 276 -4.24 20.97 -8.27
N ALA A 277 -3.22 21.59 -7.69
CA ALA A 277 -2.81 21.31 -6.30
C ALA A 277 -3.91 21.67 -5.28
N ARG A 278 -4.63 22.79 -5.45
CA ARG A 278 -5.78 23.15 -4.60
C ARG A 278 -6.92 22.13 -4.73
N ALA A 279 -7.23 21.72 -5.95
CA ALA A 279 -8.25 20.70 -6.22
C ALA A 279 -7.86 19.35 -5.58
N CYS A 280 -6.56 19.00 -5.60
CA CYS A 280 -6.05 17.81 -4.91
C CYS A 280 -6.23 17.87 -3.38
N ILE A 281 -6.04 19.03 -2.75
CA ILE A 281 -6.34 19.21 -1.31
C ILE A 281 -7.83 18.94 -1.05
N GLU A 282 -8.72 19.54 -1.84
CA GLU A 282 -10.16 19.38 -1.63
C GLU A 282 -10.62 17.94 -1.87
N LEU A 283 -10.07 17.28 -2.90
CA LEU A 283 -10.31 15.87 -3.18
C LEU A 283 -9.86 14.99 -2.01
N TYR A 284 -8.65 15.22 -1.49
CA TYR A 284 -8.14 14.50 -0.32
C TYR A 284 -9.04 14.67 0.90
N GLU A 285 -9.51 15.89 1.17
CA GLU A 285 -10.45 16.16 2.28
C GLU A 285 -11.77 15.37 2.11
N LYS A 286 -12.33 15.30 0.90
CA LYS A 286 -13.55 14.50 0.62
C LYS A 286 -13.30 12.99 0.74
N LEU A 287 -12.17 12.48 0.25
CA LEU A 287 -11.79 11.07 0.35
C LEU A 287 -11.59 10.59 1.79
N ILE A 288 -11.17 11.47 2.70
CA ILE A 288 -11.02 11.16 4.12
C ILE A 288 -12.34 11.23 4.87
N LYS A 289 -13.21 12.20 4.58
CA LYS A 289 -14.53 12.31 5.20
C LYS A 289 -15.43 11.10 4.88
N ASN A 290 -15.25 10.49 3.71
CA ASN A 290 -16.00 9.31 3.26
C ASN A 290 -15.41 7.95 3.71
N LYS A 291 -14.61 7.92 4.79
CA LYS A 291 -14.15 6.67 5.46
C LYS A 291 -15.09 6.26 6.60
#